data_AF-A0A7S1RV72-F1
#
_entry.id   AF-A0A7S1RV72-F1
#
_cell.length_a   1.000
_cell.length_b   1.000
_cell.length_c   1.000
_cell.angle_alpha   90.00
_cell.angle_beta   90.00
_cell.angle_gamma   90.00
#
_symmetry.space_group_name_H-M   'P 1'
#
loop_
_entity.id
_entity.type
_entity.pdbx_description
1 polymer ?
#
loop_
_entity_poly.entity_id
_entity_poly.type
_entity_poly.pdbx_seq_one_letter_code
_entity_poly.pdbx_strand_id
1 'polypeptide(L)'
;RGRAAGIGHHPCATPTPSTGMPGNPLPSAARLSLALLLAALPRCCVAFLLGIDLGSQYLKAAVVAPGKPFDVVHNQHSKRKTPTAVSFHEKLRTFGDDALASAARGAAKTPMFFPHQLGRNFTAVAEGGHHWLPRKSYPYALGLNDSGSLHFSFGEESYTVEEVAAHLLSFMKGLAREAVNGIAVSETILTIPSDTTAQQRRALLIAAKIAGLPRPALIHETAAAALQRALDLDLNGTEDRSTVLYYNMGARHVEACLVRYSGATHLGKST
;
A
#
# COMPACT_ATOMS: atom_id res chain seq x y z
N ARG A 1 -49.43 -1.12 62.63
CA ARG A 1 -48.37 -2.13 62.84
C ARG A 1 -47.36 -1.97 61.71
N GLY A 2 -46.07 -1.77 62.03
CA GLY A 2 -44.98 -1.69 61.05
C GLY A 2 -44.27 -0.33 61.03
N ARG A 3 -43.21 -0.20 61.83
CA ARG A 3 -42.17 0.84 61.73
C ARG A 3 -41.18 0.46 60.61
N ALA A 4 -40.72 1.46 59.85
CA ALA A 4 -39.37 1.56 59.27
C ALA A 4 -39.18 3.04 58.88
N ALA A 5 -38.48 3.85 59.68
CA ALA A 5 -37.03 4.06 59.67
C ALA A 5 -36.57 4.74 58.37
N GLY A 6 -36.27 6.03 58.47
CA GLY A 6 -35.91 6.90 57.35
C GLY A 6 -34.41 6.92 57.05
N ILE A 7 -34.08 7.53 55.92
CA ILE A 7 -32.75 8.09 55.62
C ILE A 7 -33.01 9.39 54.86
N GLY A 8 -32.50 10.51 55.39
CA GLY A 8 -32.78 11.86 54.93
C GLY A 8 -32.09 12.21 53.61
N HIS A 9 -32.82 12.90 52.73
CA HIS A 9 -32.24 13.65 51.63
C HIS A 9 -31.88 15.06 52.13
N HIS A 10 -30.60 15.32 52.31
CA HIS A 10 -30.07 16.70 52.25
C HIS A 10 -29.74 17.01 50.78
N PRO A 11 -30.13 18.18 50.24
CA PRO A 11 -29.73 18.59 48.90
C PRO A 11 -28.23 18.93 48.93
N CYS A 12 -27.44 18.19 48.15
CA CYS A 12 -26.04 18.53 47.88
C CYS A 12 -26.04 19.79 47.01
N ALA A 13 -25.61 20.91 47.60
CA ALA A 13 -25.43 22.18 46.91
C ALA A 13 -24.39 22.02 45.79
N THR A 14 -24.76 22.43 44.59
CA THR A 14 -23.84 22.58 43.45
C THR A 14 -22.80 23.65 43.78
N PRO A 15 -21.49 23.40 43.67
CA PRO A 15 -20.50 24.47 43.73
C PRO A 15 -20.61 25.30 42.44
N THR A 16 -20.89 26.59 42.60
CA THR A 16 -20.74 27.59 41.55
C THR A 16 -19.28 27.60 41.06
N PRO A 17 -19.03 27.78 39.75
CA PRO A 17 -17.67 27.85 39.25
C PRO A 17 -17.01 29.12 39.80
N SER A 18 -15.95 28.94 40.60
CA SER A 18 -15.06 30.04 40.96
C SER A 18 -14.49 30.63 39.68
N THR A 19 -14.73 31.91 39.45
CA THR A 19 -14.12 32.71 38.40
C THR A 19 -12.59 32.64 38.55
N GLY A 20 -11.97 31.80 37.73
CA GLY A 20 -10.51 31.73 37.62
C GLY A 20 -9.96 33.08 37.18
N MET A 21 -9.00 33.59 37.96
CA MET A 21 -8.22 34.78 37.64
C MET A 21 -7.67 34.70 36.20
N PRO A 22 -7.64 35.80 35.43
CA PRO A 22 -6.97 35.81 34.14
C PRO A 22 -5.48 35.55 34.36
N GLY A 23 -5.01 34.36 33.99
CA GLY A 23 -3.59 34.02 34.03
C GLY A 23 -2.84 34.96 33.09
N ASN A 24 -1.89 35.73 33.64
CA ASN A 24 -1.04 36.60 32.84
C ASN A 24 -0.35 35.79 31.73
N PRO A 25 -0.31 36.29 30.48
CA PRO A 25 0.40 35.61 29.41
C PRO A 25 1.87 35.44 29.77
N LEU A 26 2.41 34.21 29.62
CA LEU A 26 3.83 33.92 29.79
C LEU A 26 4.68 34.96 29.01
N PRO A 27 5.75 35.51 29.61
CA PRO A 27 6.59 36.52 28.97
C PRO A 27 7.17 35.99 27.65
N SER A 28 7.40 36.89 26.68
CA SER A 28 7.81 36.55 25.30
C SER A 28 9.05 35.66 25.25
N ALA A 29 10.01 35.87 26.15
CA ALA A 29 11.20 35.02 26.30
C ALA A 29 10.85 33.59 26.73
N ALA A 30 9.91 33.40 27.67
CA ALA A 30 9.48 32.08 28.10
C ALA A 30 8.72 31.33 26.99
N ARG A 31 7.97 32.04 26.15
CA ARG A 31 7.30 31.46 24.97
C ARG A 31 8.31 31.00 23.92
N LEU A 32 9.36 31.79 23.68
CA LEU A 32 10.42 31.44 22.74
C LEU A 32 11.26 30.25 23.25
N SER A 33 11.61 30.25 24.53
CA SER A 33 12.33 29.14 25.17
C SER A 33 11.51 27.85 25.18
N LEU A 34 10.20 27.92 25.45
CA LEU A 34 9.31 26.77 25.40
C LEU A 34 9.14 26.24 23.97
N ALA A 35 9.02 27.13 22.96
CA ALA A 35 8.96 26.74 21.55
C ALA A 35 10.26 26.07 21.07
N LEU A 36 11.42 26.59 21.49
CA LEU A 36 12.73 25.97 21.24
C LEU A 36 12.86 24.61 21.93
N LEU A 37 12.40 24.49 23.17
CA LEU A 37 12.40 23.23 23.91
C LEU A 37 11.49 22.17 23.26
N LEU A 38 10.29 22.56 22.82
CA LEU A 38 9.37 21.69 22.07
C LEU A 38 9.91 21.31 20.68
N ALA A 39 10.64 22.20 20.01
CA ALA A 39 11.30 21.93 18.73
C ALA A 39 12.53 21.01 18.90
N ALA A 40 13.17 21.02 20.07
CA ALA A 40 14.32 20.19 20.43
C ALA A 40 13.93 18.82 21.00
N LEU A 41 12.66 18.57 21.31
CA LEU A 41 12.20 17.23 21.67
C LEU A 41 12.46 16.27 20.49
N PRO A 42 13.06 15.09 20.72
CA PRO A 42 13.20 14.09 19.68
C PRO A 42 11.80 13.74 19.18
N ARG A 43 11.48 14.16 17.95
CA ARG A 43 10.28 13.69 17.27
C ARG A 43 10.46 12.19 17.11
N CYS A 44 9.80 11.41 17.97
CA CYS A 44 9.66 9.99 17.74
C CYS A 44 9.02 9.85 16.35
N CYS A 45 9.82 9.46 15.37
CA CYS A 45 9.35 9.26 14.02
C CYS A 45 8.44 8.04 14.05
N VAL A 46 7.14 8.26 14.18
CA VAL A 46 6.14 7.20 14.04
C VAL A 46 6.08 6.88 12.55
N ALA A 47 6.88 5.93 12.11
CA ALA A 47 6.95 5.52 10.71
C ALA A 47 5.78 4.58 10.40
N PHE A 48 4.88 5.04 9.53
CA PHE A 48 3.84 4.18 8.97
C PHE A 48 4.34 3.58 7.66
N LEU A 49 4.36 2.26 7.57
CA LEU A 49 4.78 1.56 6.36
C LEU A 49 3.55 1.12 5.58
N LEU A 50 3.60 1.29 4.26
CA LEU A 50 2.60 0.77 3.34
C LEU A 50 3.22 -0.37 2.52
N GLY A 51 2.76 -1.60 2.72
CA GLY A 51 3.07 -2.72 1.86
C GLY A 51 2.02 -2.86 0.76
N ILE A 52 2.43 -2.96 -0.50
CA ILE A 52 1.53 -3.12 -1.65
C ILE A 52 1.93 -4.36 -2.45
N ASP A 53 0.96 -5.26 -2.63
CA ASP A 53 1.03 -6.40 -3.54
C ASP A 53 0.28 -6.06 -4.84
N LEU A 54 1.03 -5.63 -5.87
CA LEU A 54 0.50 -5.31 -7.21
C LEU A 54 0.35 -6.58 -8.06
N GLY A 55 -0.52 -7.47 -7.61
CA GLY A 55 -0.84 -8.69 -8.33
C GLY A 55 -1.52 -8.42 -9.68
N SER A 56 -1.43 -9.37 -10.61
CA SER A 56 -2.03 -9.23 -11.93
C SER A 56 -3.56 -9.10 -11.87
N GLN A 57 -4.24 -9.91 -11.06
CA GLN A 57 -5.71 -9.90 -10.96
C GLN A 57 -6.22 -9.01 -9.83
N TYR A 58 -5.50 -9.01 -8.71
CA TYR A 58 -5.89 -8.31 -7.50
C TYR A 58 -4.70 -7.56 -6.93
N LEU A 59 -4.96 -6.31 -6.56
CA LEU A 59 -4.13 -5.46 -5.75
C LEU A 59 -4.51 -5.64 -4.28
N LYS A 60 -3.52 -5.77 -3.40
CA LYS A 60 -3.72 -5.79 -1.95
C LYS A 60 -2.76 -4.80 -1.31
N ALA A 61 -3.13 -4.30 -0.14
CA ALA A 61 -2.23 -3.49 0.66
C ALA A 61 -2.40 -3.77 2.14
N ALA A 62 -1.33 -3.52 2.90
CA ALA A 62 -1.35 -3.53 4.34
C ALA A 62 -0.59 -2.32 4.88
N VAL A 63 -1.06 -1.78 5.99
CA VAL A 63 -0.39 -0.73 6.73
C VAL A 63 0.20 -1.31 8.01
N VAL A 64 1.40 -0.89 8.35
CA VAL A 64 2.06 -1.22 9.61
C VAL A 64 2.27 0.06 10.38
N ALA A 65 1.66 0.11 11.56
CA ALA A 65 1.86 1.19 12.52
C ALA A 65 2.78 0.71 13.65
N PRO A 66 3.59 1.59 14.25
CA PRO A 66 4.45 1.21 15.36
C PRO A 66 3.66 0.58 16.51
N GLY A 67 4.11 -0.60 16.96
CA GLY A 67 3.49 -1.35 18.05
C GLY A 67 2.15 -2.00 17.68
N LYS A 68 1.74 -2.01 16.41
CA LYS A 68 0.53 -2.69 15.94
C LYS A 68 0.87 -3.78 14.91
N PRO A 69 0.09 -4.86 14.84
CA PRO A 69 0.21 -5.85 13.78
C PRO A 69 -0.15 -5.23 12.42
N PHE A 70 0.13 -5.97 11.34
CA PHE A 70 -0.31 -5.61 9.99
C PHE A 70 -1.82 -5.43 9.95
N ASP A 71 -2.28 -4.30 9.44
CA ASP A 71 -3.69 -4.05 9.16
C ASP A 71 -3.91 -4.04 7.64
N VAL A 72 -4.85 -4.86 7.17
CA VAL A 72 -5.11 -5.00 5.73
C VAL A 72 -6.05 -3.90 5.28
N VAL A 73 -5.64 -3.17 4.25
CA VAL A 73 -6.43 -2.09 3.67
C VAL A 73 -7.65 -2.69 2.97
N HIS A 74 -8.84 -2.30 3.42
CA HIS A 74 -10.09 -2.63 2.77
C HIS A 74 -10.37 -1.66 1.62
N ASN A 75 -11.03 -2.15 0.58
CA ASN A 75 -11.54 -1.30 -0.48
C ASN A 75 -12.89 -0.68 -0.13
N GLN A 76 -13.44 0.16 -1.02
CA GLN A 76 -14.72 0.84 -0.85
C GLN A 76 -15.90 -0.13 -0.64
N HIS A 77 -15.74 -1.39 -1.01
CA HIS A 77 -16.71 -2.48 -0.83
C HIS A 77 -16.40 -3.37 0.38
N SER A 78 -15.56 -2.89 1.30
CA SER A 78 -15.09 -3.62 2.49
C SER A 78 -14.37 -4.94 2.20
N LYS A 79 -13.84 -5.13 0.98
CA LYS A 79 -13.08 -6.32 0.60
C LYS A 79 -11.59 -6.12 0.87
N ARG A 80 -10.89 -7.19 1.25
CA ARG A 80 -9.43 -7.23 1.50
C ARG A 80 -8.58 -7.35 0.22
N LYS A 81 -9.23 -7.39 -0.96
CA LYS A 81 -8.58 -7.46 -2.27
C LYS A 81 -9.32 -6.55 -3.24
N THR A 82 -8.58 -5.78 -4.01
CA THR A 82 -9.11 -4.84 -5.00
C THR A 82 -8.80 -5.37 -6.40
N PRO A 83 -9.78 -5.54 -7.31
CA PRO A 83 -9.49 -5.90 -8.69
C PRO A 83 -8.45 -4.96 -9.32
N THR A 84 -7.48 -5.51 -10.06
CA THR A 84 -6.50 -4.70 -10.79
C THR A 84 -7.13 -4.22 -12.09
N ALA A 85 -7.93 -3.16 -11.95
CA ALA A 85 -8.74 -2.57 -12.99
C ALA A 85 -8.82 -1.05 -12.81
N VAL A 86 -8.72 -0.32 -13.93
CA VAL A 86 -8.92 1.13 -14.00
C VAL A 86 -9.86 1.38 -15.17
N SER A 87 -10.92 2.17 -14.99
CA SER A 87 -11.88 2.49 -16.05
C SER A 87 -11.81 3.97 -16.43
N PHE A 88 -11.79 4.21 -17.74
CA PHE A 88 -11.74 5.52 -18.40
C PHE A 88 -13.06 5.83 -19.14
N HIS A 89 -14.15 5.14 -18.78
CA HIS A 89 -15.42 5.24 -19.50
C HIS A 89 -16.17 6.55 -19.24
N GLU A 90 -16.13 7.08 -18.01
CA GLU A 90 -16.88 8.25 -17.57
C GLU A 90 -15.96 9.46 -17.35
N LYS A 91 -16.52 10.64 -17.05
CA LYS A 91 -15.73 11.84 -16.70
C LYS A 91 -14.87 11.62 -15.44
N LEU A 92 -15.29 10.69 -14.58
CA LEU A 92 -14.59 10.28 -13.38
C LEU A 92 -13.98 8.90 -13.62
N ARG A 93 -12.72 8.74 -13.21
CA ARG A 93 -12.04 7.44 -13.24
C ARG A 93 -12.57 6.57 -12.12
N THR A 94 -12.87 5.32 -12.43
CA THR A 94 -13.25 4.32 -11.42
C THR A 94 -12.17 3.25 -11.31
N PHE A 95 -12.12 2.59 -10.15
CA PHE A 95 -11.06 1.65 -9.77
C PHE A 95 -11.65 0.39 -9.17
N GLY A 96 -10.90 -0.71 -9.19
CA GLY A 96 -11.27 -1.92 -8.46
C GLY A 96 -12.60 -2.52 -8.93
N ASP A 97 -13.48 -2.81 -7.97
CA ASP A 97 -14.80 -3.39 -8.24
C ASP A 97 -15.67 -2.48 -9.14
N ASP A 98 -15.58 -1.15 -9.00
CA ASP A 98 -16.37 -0.20 -9.80
C ASP A 98 -15.86 -0.14 -11.25
N ALA A 99 -14.54 -0.23 -11.44
CA ALA A 99 -13.94 -0.36 -12.76
C ALA A 99 -14.36 -1.69 -13.43
N LEU A 100 -14.36 -2.79 -12.66
CA LEU A 100 -14.77 -4.09 -13.15
C LEU A 100 -16.25 -4.12 -13.56
N ALA A 101 -17.13 -3.50 -12.76
CA ALA A 101 -18.54 -3.33 -13.13
C ALA A 101 -18.72 -2.49 -14.41
N SER A 102 -17.86 -1.49 -14.61
CA SER A 102 -17.84 -0.65 -15.82
C SER A 102 -17.36 -1.39 -17.07
N ALA A 103 -16.54 -2.45 -16.91
CA ALA A 103 -16.03 -3.23 -18.04
C ALA A 103 -17.15 -3.89 -18.87
N ALA A 104 -18.30 -4.21 -18.27
CA ALA A 104 -19.46 -4.74 -18.99
C ALA A 104 -20.04 -3.75 -20.01
N ARG A 105 -19.90 -2.44 -19.75
CA ARG A 105 -20.36 -1.36 -20.64
C ARG A 105 -19.31 -0.95 -21.67
N GLY A 106 -18.02 -1.10 -21.34
CA GLY A 106 -16.93 -0.63 -22.20
C GLY A 106 -15.57 -1.21 -21.85
N ALA A 107 -15.38 -2.51 -22.09
CA ALA A 107 -14.12 -3.21 -21.82
C ALA A 107 -12.90 -2.59 -22.53
N ALA A 108 -13.10 -1.93 -23.67
CA ALA A 108 -12.04 -1.24 -24.40
C ALA A 108 -11.43 -0.05 -23.65
N LYS A 109 -12.18 0.53 -22.69
CA LYS A 109 -11.74 1.65 -21.84
C LYS A 109 -11.39 1.23 -20.42
N THR A 110 -11.27 -0.07 -20.17
CA THR A 110 -10.98 -0.60 -18.82
C THR A 110 -9.79 -1.54 -18.84
N PRO A 111 -8.55 -1.04 -18.78
CA PRO A 111 -7.38 -1.87 -18.56
C PRO A 111 -7.54 -2.78 -17.34
N MET A 112 -7.31 -4.07 -17.56
CA MET A 112 -7.32 -5.11 -16.54
C MET A 112 -6.14 -6.05 -16.77
N PHE A 113 -5.67 -6.69 -15.70
CA PHE A 113 -4.56 -7.66 -15.75
C PHE A 113 -3.24 -7.11 -16.30
N PHE A 114 -3.08 -5.80 -16.35
CA PHE A 114 -1.97 -5.16 -17.05
C PHE A 114 -0.60 -5.12 -16.35
N PRO A 115 -0.42 -5.30 -15.02
CA PRO A 115 0.89 -5.07 -14.39
C PRO A 115 2.07 -5.82 -15.03
N HIS A 116 1.82 -7.02 -15.56
CA HIS A 116 2.85 -7.80 -16.26
C HIS A 116 3.42 -7.13 -17.52
N GLN A 117 2.74 -6.11 -18.06
CA GLN A 117 3.16 -5.33 -19.23
C GLN A 117 4.13 -4.19 -18.87
N LEU A 118 4.25 -3.82 -17.59
CA LEU A 118 5.13 -2.75 -17.12
C LEU A 118 6.57 -3.01 -17.52
N GLY A 119 7.24 -2.00 -18.09
CA GLY A 119 8.67 -2.02 -18.41
C GLY A 119 9.13 -3.13 -19.35
N ARG A 120 8.21 -3.75 -20.12
CA ARG A 120 8.57 -4.69 -21.18
C ARG A 120 8.81 -3.93 -22.48
N ASN A 121 9.80 -4.39 -23.24
CA ASN A 121 10.09 -3.90 -24.59
C ASN A 121 9.48 -4.87 -25.63
N PHE A 122 8.79 -4.32 -26.63
CA PHE A 122 8.08 -5.05 -27.68
C PHE A 122 8.62 -4.72 -29.09
N THR A 123 9.77 -4.05 -29.23
CA THR A 123 10.36 -3.66 -30.55
C THR A 123 10.71 -4.85 -31.41
N ALA A 124 11.34 -5.90 -30.84
CA ALA A 124 11.72 -7.14 -31.54
C ALA A 124 10.53 -7.87 -32.21
N VAL A 125 9.33 -7.38 -31.95
CA VAL A 125 8.07 -8.00 -32.32
C VAL A 125 7.27 -7.15 -33.28
N ALA A 126 7.54 -5.84 -33.28
CA ALA A 126 7.13 -5.00 -34.38
C ALA A 126 7.79 -5.44 -35.70
N GLU A 127 9.03 -5.95 -35.65
CA GLU A 127 9.83 -6.33 -36.83
C GLU A 127 9.44 -7.69 -37.47
N GLY A 128 8.74 -8.58 -36.76
CA GLY A 128 8.41 -9.94 -37.22
C GLY A 128 6.98 -10.14 -37.73
N GLY A 129 6.16 -9.09 -37.82
CA GLY A 129 4.74 -9.20 -38.13
C GLY A 129 3.90 -9.58 -36.92
N HIS A 130 2.80 -8.88 -36.73
CA HIS A 130 1.92 -8.98 -35.57
C HIS A 130 1.30 -10.37 -35.39
N HIS A 131 1.78 -11.18 -34.43
CA HIS A 131 1.04 -12.39 -34.02
C HIS A 131 0.91 -12.60 -32.51
N TRP A 132 1.64 -11.87 -31.66
CA TRP A 132 1.49 -12.04 -30.21
C TRP A 132 1.18 -10.76 -29.43
N LEU A 133 1.23 -9.57 -30.04
CA LEU A 133 0.64 -8.39 -29.41
C LEU A 133 -0.83 -8.74 -29.12
N PRO A 134 -1.23 -8.79 -27.84
CA PRO A 134 -2.47 -9.43 -27.42
C PRO A 134 -3.72 -8.63 -27.79
N ARG A 135 -3.72 -7.85 -28.88
CA ARG A 135 -4.91 -7.20 -29.44
C ARG A 135 -6.06 -8.21 -29.68
N LYS A 136 -5.76 -9.49 -29.96
CA LYS A 136 -6.78 -10.55 -30.03
C LYS A 136 -7.25 -11.08 -28.67
N SER A 137 -6.50 -10.86 -27.61
CA SER A 137 -6.76 -11.40 -26.27
C SER A 137 -7.18 -10.34 -25.25
N TYR A 138 -7.01 -9.05 -25.57
CA TYR A 138 -7.44 -7.93 -24.74
C TYR A 138 -8.50 -7.10 -25.44
N PRO A 139 -9.53 -6.65 -24.71
CA PRO A 139 -10.61 -5.85 -25.27
C PRO A 139 -10.21 -4.39 -25.55
N TYR A 140 -9.04 -3.94 -25.05
CA TYR A 140 -8.53 -2.57 -25.15
C TYR A 140 -7.45 -2.42 -26.23
N ALA A 141 -7.37 -1.23 -26.82
CA ALA A 141 -6.38 -0.92 -27.84
C ALA A 141 -5.00 -0.69 -27.22
N LEU A 142 -4.00 -1.35 -27.80
CA LEU A 142 -2.60 -1.24 -27.41
C LEU A 142 -1.79 -0.67 -28.57
N GLY A 143 -0.94 0.31 -28.27
CA GLY A 143 0.06 0.86 -29.16
C GLY A 143 1.47 0.73 -28.58
N LEU A 144 2.47 1.02 -29.41
CA LEU A 144 3.87 1.12 -29.00
C LEU A 144 4.32 2.57 -29.10
N ASN A 145 5.14 3.00 -28.15
CA ASN A 145 5.88 4.26 -28.28
C ASN A 145 7.23 4.01 -28.99
N ASP A 146 7.99 5.08 -29.22
CA ASP A 146 9.27 5.04 -29.93
C ASP A 146 10.32 4.15 -29.25
N SER A 147 10.20 3.93 -27.93
CA SER A 147 11.10 3.04 -27.17
C SER A 147 10.65 1.58 -27.17
N GLY A 148 9.51 1.27 -27.81
CA GLY A 148 8.92 -0.07 -27.86
C GLY A 148 8.17 -0.49 -26.60
N SER A 149 7.86 0.43 -25.69
CA SER A 149 6.97 0.17 -24.56
C SER A 149 5.49 0.28 -24.99
N LEU A 150 4.63 -0.49 -24.34
CA LEU A 150 3.19 -0.43 -24.55
C LEU A 150 2.57 0.85 -23.99
N HIS A 151 1.51 1.31 -24.64
CA HIS A 151 0.54 2.25 -24.09
C HIS A 151 -0.89 1.81 -24.42
N PHE A 152 -1.83 2.18 -23.56
CA PHE A 152 -3.26 2.06 -23.79
C PHE A 152 -3.76 3.25 -24.60
N SER A 153 -4.62 3.01 -25.58
CA SER A 153 -5.27 4.06 -26.37
C SER A 153 -6.78 4.02 -26.18
N PHE A 154 -7.38 5.18 -25.92
CA PHE A 154 -8.81 5.36 -25.68
C PHE A 154 -9.40 6.44 -26.60
N GLY A 155 -9.10 6.37 -27.90
CA GLY A 155 -9.41 7.42 -28.86
C GLY A 155 -8.27 8.43 -28.92
N GLU A 156 -8.56 9.68 -28.60
CA GLU A 156 -7.55 10.77 -28.60
C GLU A 156 -6.63 10.73 -27.37
N GLU A 157 -7.07 10.07 -26.29
CA GLU A 157 -6.24 9.90 -25.09
C GLU A 157 -5.41 8.62 -25.16
N SER A 158 -4.18 8.69 -24.66
CA SER A 158 -3.32 7.53 -24.45
C SER A 158 -2.62 7.60 -23.10
N TYR A 159 -2.36 6.44 -22.52
CA TYR A 159 -1.69 6.30 -21.23
C TYR A 159 -0.66 5.18 -21.31
N THR A 160 0.56 5.45 -20.88
CA THR A 160 1.58 4.42 -20.65
C THR A 160 1.12 3.43 -19.58
N VAL A 161 1.73 2.24 -19.57
CA VAL A 161 1.42 1.24 -18.53
C VAL A 161 1.77 1.76 -17.14
N GLU A 162 2.84 2.55 -17.04
CA GLU A 162 3.29 3.22 -15.84
C GLU A 162 2.26 4.22 -15.31
N GLU A 163 1.64 5.01 -16.18
CA GLU A 163 0.58 5.95 -15.78
C GLU A 163 -0.68 5.22 -15.30
N VAL A 164 -1.12 4.17 -16.00
CA VAL A 164 -2.27 3.36 -15.54
C VAL A 164 -1.98 2.70 -14.19
N ALA A 165 -0.77 2.16 -14.01
CA ALA A 165 -0.32 1.65 -12.71
C ALA A 165 -0.32 2.75 -11.64
N ALA A 166 0.14 3.96 -11.98
CA ALA A 166 0.18 5.08 -11.06
C ALA A 166 -1.22 5.51 -10.60
N HIS A 167 -2.21 5.53 -11.49
CA HIS A 167 -3.59 5.81 -11.11
C HIS A 167 -4.11 4.80 -10.07
N LEU A 168 -3.84 3.51 -10.28
CA LEU A 168 -4.25 2.46 -9.36
C LEU A 168 -3.49 2.53 -8.03
N LEU A 169 -2.19 2.81 -8.05
CA LEU A 169 -1.36 3.00 -6.85
C LEU A 169 -1.78 4.24 -6.05
N SER A 170 -2.14 5.33 -6.73
CA SER A 170 -2.65 6.55 -6.09
C SER A 170 -4.00 6.30 -5.42
N PHE A 171 -4.88 5.52 -6.07
CA PHE A 171 -6.13 5.07 -5.46
C PHE A 171 -5.86 4.26 -4.18
N MET A 172 -4.95 3.29 -4.22
CA MET A 172 -4.59 2.48 -3.06
C MET A 172 -3.94 3.29 -1.93
N LYS A 173 -3.13 4.30 -2.27
CA LYS A 173 -2.59 5.25 -1.30
C LYS A 173 -3.70 6.00 -0.57
N GLY A 174 -4.77 6.39 -1.27
CA GLY A 174 -5.96 7.00 -0.68
C GLY A 174 -6.63 6.10 0.35
N LEU A 175 -6.93 4.85 -0.03
CA LEU A 175 -7.51 3.86 0.87
C LEU A 175 -6.62 3.57 2.09
N ALA A 176 -5.31 3.46 1.88
CA ALA A 176 -4.35 3.25 2.96
C ALA A 176 -4.36 4.42 3.96
N ARG A 177 -4.46 5.66 3.47
CA ARG A 177 -4.56 6.85 4.32
C ARG A 177 -5.85 6.86 5.13
N GLU A 178 -6.97 6.47 4.54
CA GLU A 178 -8.26 6.34 5.24
C GLU A 178 -8.18 5.26 6.34
N ALA A 179 -7.56 4.11 6.06
CA ALA A 179 -7.37 3.03 7.02
C ALA A 179 -6.57 3.44 8.27
N VAL A 180 -5.68 4.44 8.15
CA VAL A 180 -4.90 4.99 9.27
C VAL A 180 -5.42 6.35 9.76
N ASN A 181 -6.71 6.64 9.59
CA ASN A 181 -7.38 7.86 10.07
C ASN A 181 -6.71 9.16 9.58
N GLY A 182 -6.30 9.19 8.32
CA GLY A 182 -5.75 10.38 7.68
C GLY A 182 -4.24 10.57 7.84
N ILE A 183 -3.56 9.72 8.64
CA ILE A 183 -2.11 9.80 8.87
C ILE A 183 -1.35 9.49 7.58
N ALA A 184 -0.28 10.24 7.33
CA ALA A 184 0.56 10.02 6.16
C ALA A 184 1.49 8.81 6.36
N VAL A 185 1.51 7.92 5.36
CA VAL A 185 2.52 6.85 5.27
C VAL A 185 3.90 7.45 5.02
N SER A 186 4.93 6.86 5.62
CA SER A 186 6.31 7.37 5.59
C SER A 186 7.16 6.70 4.53
N GLU A 187 6.90 5.42 4.23
CA GLU A 187 7.59 4.60 3.24
C GLU A 187 6.60 3.64 2.58
N THR A 188 6.93 3.20 1.37
CA THR A 188 6.12 2.22 0.64
C THR A 188 6.99 1.11 0.12
N ILE A 189 6.59 -0.13 0.38
CA ILE A 189 7.23 -1.34 -0.12
C ILE A 189 6.30 -1.99 -1.14
N LEU A 190 6.80 -2.22 -2.35
CA LEU A 190 6.07 -2.87 -3.43
C LEU A 190 6.65 -4.27 -3.66
N THR A 191 5.78 -5.28 -3.76
CA THR A 191 6.22 -6.62 -4.12
C THR A 191 6.49 -6.75 -5.62
N ILE A 192 7.44 -7.61 -5.98
CA ILE A 192 7.76 -7.96 -7.36
C ILE A 192 8.03 -9.47 -7.51
N PRO A 193 7.70 -10.07 -8.66
CA PRO A 193 8.16 -11.40 -9.03
C PRO A 193 9.69 -11.56 -8.97
N SER A 194 10.18 -12.76 -8.67
CA SER A 194 11.61 -13.10 -8.65
C SER A 194 12.33 -12.85 -9.98
N ASP A 195 11.65 -13.07 -11.11
CA ASP A 195 12.18 -12.91 -12.47
C ASP A 195 12.09 -11.48 -13.02
N THR A 196 11.65 -10.51 -12.21
CA THR A 196 11.46 -9.12 -12.65
C THR A 196 12.79 -8.46 -13.05
N THR A 197 12.89 -8.05 -14.32
CA THR A 197 14.09 -7.41 -14.88
C THR A 197 14.33 -6.00 -14.34
N ALA A 198 15.54 -5.47 -14.52
CA ALA A 198 15.89 -4.11 -14.08
C ALA A 198 15.00 -3.02 -14.72
N GLN A 199 14.58 -3.21 -15.98
CA GLN A 199 13.70 -2.28 -16.68
C GLN A 199 12.29 -2.28 -16.05
N GLN A 200 11.74 -3.44 -15.74
CA GLN A 200 10.44 -3.59 -15.11
C GLN A 200 10.43 -3.03 -13.67
N ARG A 201 11.50 -3.27 -12.90
CA ARG A 201 11.70 -2.66 -11.58
C ARG A 201 11.69 -1.14 -11.65
N ARG A 202 12.40 -0.57 -12.63
CA ARG A 202 12.44 0.88 -12.87
C ARG A 202 11.07 1.43 -13.27
N ALA A 203 10.35 0.75 -14.15
CA ALA A 203 9.00 1.13 -14.56
C ALA A 203 8.03 1.17 -13.38
N LEU A 204 8.04 0.16 -12.50
CA LEU A 204 7.21 0.16 -11.31
C LEU A 204 7.57 1.28 -10.33
N LEU A 205 8.86 1.57 -10.14
CA LEU A 205 9.30 2.70 -9.32
C LEU A 205 8.90 4.06 -9.93
N ILE A 206 8.88 4.17 -11.26
CA ILE A 206 8.37 5.36 -11.95
C ILE A 206 6.87 5.51 -11.69
N ALA A 207 6.08 4.44 -11.87
CA ALA A 207 4.65 4.45 -11.57
C ALA A 207 4.38 4.85 -10.10
N ALA A 208 5.17 4.32 -9.17
CA ALA A 208 5.09 4.67 -7.75
C ALA A 208 5.39 6.16 -7.48
N LYS A 209 6.36 6.73 -8.18
CA LYS A 209 6.69 8.16 -8.11
C LYS A 209 5.57 9.03 -8.70
N ILE A 210 4.99 8.64 -9.84
CA ILE A 210 3.84 9.33 -10.44
C ILE A 210 2.64 9.30 -9.49
N ALA A 211 2.41 8.18 -8.79
CA ALA A 211 1.39 8.05 -7.76
C ALA A 211 1.68 8.84 -6.46
N GLY A 212 2.87 9.44 -6.35
CA GLY A 212 3.31 10.15 -5.15
C GLY A 212 3.51 9.27 -3.93
N LEU A 213 3.89 7.99 -4.10
CA LEU A 213 4.22 7.10 -2.98
C LEU A 213 5.55 7.55 -2.32
N PRO A 214 5.63 7.67 -0.99
CA PRO A 214 6.83 8.11 -0.31
C PRO A 214 7.88 7.00 -0.26
N ARG A 215 9.12 7.33 -0.66
CA ARG A 215 10.30 6.45 -0.58
C ARG A 215 10.00 5.00 -1.01
N PRO A 216 9.57 4.77 -2.27
CA PRO A 216 9.21 3.44 -2.73
C PRO A 216 10.44 2.54 -2.80
N ALA A 217 10.34 1.35 -2.21
CA ALA A 217 11.32 0.28 -2.32
C ALA A 217 10.64 -1.03 -2.79
N LEU A 218 11.43 -1.98 -3.27
CA LEU A 218 10.95 -3.23 -3.84
C LEU A 218 11.37 -4.41 -2.96
N ILE A 219 10.49 -5.41 -2.82
CA ILE A 219 10.78 -6.70 -2.19
C ILE A 219 10.27 -7.83 -3.09
N HIS A 220 10.92 -8.98 -3.09
CA HIS A 220 10.40 -10.14 -3.79
C HIS A 220 9.13 -10.69 -3.11
N GLU A 221 8.13 -11.12 -3.89
CA GLU A 221 6.86 -11.65 -3.37
C GLU A 221 7.08 -12.83 -2.40
N THR A 222 7.83 -13.85 -2.82
CA THR A 222 8.18 -14.99 -1.94
C THR A 222 9.03 -14.59 -0.73
N ALA A 223 9.90 -13.58 -0.86
CA ALA A 223 10.68 -13.06 0.27
C ALA A 223 9.80 -12.32 1.28
N ALA A 224 8.79 -11.58 0.83
CA ALA A 224 7.81 -10.94 1.69
C ALA A 224 6.97 -11.97 2.45
N ALA A 225 6.52 -13.04 1.78
CA ALA A 225 5.83 -14.16 2.42
C ALA A 225 6.74 -14.85 3.46
N ALA A 226 8.01 -15.03 3.12
CA ALA A 226 8.98 -15.62 4.01
C ALA A 226 9.27 -14.75 5.25
N LEU A 227 9.33 -13.43 5.08
CA LEU A 227 9.46 -12.47 6.17
C LEU A 227 8.24 -12.51 7.08
N GLN A 228 7.03 -12.55 6.52
CA GLN A 228 5.79 -12.66 7.30
C GLN A 228 5.82 -13.89 8.21
N ARG A 229 6.24 -15.05 7.67
CA ARG A 229 6.37 -16.28 8.45
C ARG A 229 7.44 -16.19 9.54
N ALA A 230 8.54 -15.48 9.26
CA ALA A 230 9.64 -15.31 10.20
C ALA A 230 9.20 -14.61 11.50
N LEU A 231 8.19 -13.75 11.44
CA LEU A 231 7.67 -13.02 12.61
C LEU A 231 6.98 -13.94 13.62
N ASP A 232 6.49 -15.09 13.16
CA ASP A 232 5.80 -16.09 13.99
C ASP A 232 6.73 -17.25 14.41
N LEU A 233 8.02 -17.21 14.06
CA LEU A 233 9.00 -18.24 14.41
C LEU A 233 9.77 -17.85 15.66
N ASP A 234 9.90 -18.79 16.61
CA ASP A 234 10.90 -18.69 17.66
C ASP A 234 12.25 -19.19 17.11
N LEU A 235 13.08 -18.25 16.67
CA LEU A 235 14.41 -18.53 16.11
C LEU A 235 15.51 -18.68 17.18
N ASN A 236 15.17 -18.52 18.46
CA ASN A 236 16.12 -18.64 19.58
C ASN A 236 16.20 -20.08 20.13
N GLY A 237 15.22 -20.92 19.80
CA GLY A 237 15.23 -22.35 20.10
C GLY A 237 16.06 -23.18 19.13
N THR A 238 16.63 -24.28 19.61
CA THR A 238 17.56 -25.15 18.85
C THR A 238 16.91 -26.02 17.77
N GLU A 239 15.58 -26.04 17.64
CA GLU A 239 14.88 -27.17 17.00
C GLU A 239 14.13 -26.90 15.69
N ASP A 240 14.16 -25.70 15.11
CA ASP A 240 13.52 -25.52 13.79
C ASP A 240 14.38 -24.77 12.78
N ARG A 241 15.45 -25.44 12.33
CA ARG A 241 16.20 -25.08 11.11
C ARG A 241 15.40 -25.45 9.86
N SER A 242 14.13 -25.04 9.82
CA SER A 242 13.22 -25.39 8.75
C SER A 242 13.65 -24.72 7.44
N THR A 243 13.85 -25.56 6.44
CA THR A 243 13.93 -25.12 5.05
C THR A 243 12.53 -25.26 4.48
N VAL A 244 11.94 -24.13 4.06
CA VAL A 244 10.56 -24.04 3.59
C VAL A 244 10.56 -23.69 2.12
N LEU A 245 9.77 -24.42 1.34
CA LEU A 245 9.47 -24.07 -0.05
C LEU A 245 8.25 -23.15 -0.08
N TYR A 246 8.45 -21.93 -0.55
CA TYR A 246 7.37 -21.03 -0.92
C TYR A 246 7.00 -21.28 -2.37
N TYR A 247 5.76 -21.69 -2.61
CA TYR A 247 5.20 -21.86 -3.95
C TYR A 247 4.08 -20.83 -4.14
N ASN A 248 4.31 -19.84 -5.01
CA ASN A 248 3.40 -18.75 -5.29
C ASN A 248 2.83 -18.91 -6.70
N MET A 249 1.55 -19.31 -6.79
CA MET A 249 0.82 -19.45 -8.05
C MET A 249 -0.25 -18.37 -8.15
N GLY A 250 0.06 -17.31 -8.88
CA GLY A 250 -0.85 -16.22 -9.20
C GLY A 250 -1.63 -16.46 -10.50
N ALA A 251 -2.41 -15.45 -10.90
CA ALA A 251 -3.25 -15.53 -12.10
C ALA A 251 -2.47 -15.61 -13.43
N ARG A 252 -1.23 -15.10 -13.48
CA ARG A 252 -0.41 -15.04 -14.70
C ARG A 252 1.06 -15.43 -14.49
N HIS A 253 1.46 -15.72 -13.25
CA HIS A 253 2.84 -15.95 -12.88
C HIS A 253 2.88 -17.03 -11.81
N VAL A 254 3.88 -17.91 -11.90
CA VAL A 254 4.18 -18.92 -10.90
C VAL A 254 5.66 -18.85 -10.57
N GLU A 255 5.98 -18.83 -9.29
CA GLU A 255 7.35 -18.90 -8.81
C GLU A 255 7.46 -19.81 -7.58
N ALA A 256 8.67 -20.32 -7.38
CA ALA A 256 9.00 -21.09 -6.19
C ALA A 256 10.33 -20.59 -5.63
N CYS A 257 10.42 -20.48 -4.31
CA CYS A 257 11.63 -20.06 -3.60
C CYS A 257 11.86 -20.94 -2.38
N LEU A 258 13.07 -21.45 -2.24
CA LEU A 258 13.48 -22.21 -1.06
C LEU A 258 14.11 -21.26 -0.05
N VAL A 259 13.54 -21.19 1.15
CA VAL A 259 14.01 -20.30 2.22
C VAL A 259 14.42 -21.13 3.41
N ARG A 260 15.63 -20.88 3.91
CA ARG A 260 16.11 -21.46 5.16
C ARG A 260 16.03 -20.42 6.27
N TYR A 261 15.38 -20.78 7.37
CA TYR A 261 15.38 -19.98 8.58
C TYR A 261 16.53 -20.41 9.50
N SER A 262 17.20 -19.42 10.08
CA SER A 262 18.21 -19.62 11.09
C SER A 262 18.24 -18.43 12.03
N GLY A 263 18.32 -18.68 13.34
CA GLY A 263 18.63 -17.63 14.30
C GLY A 263 19.95 -16.97 13.95
N ALA A 264 19.97 -15.64 14.00
CA ALA A 264 21.20 -14.88 13.84
C ALA A 264 21.94 -14.84 15.17
N THR A 265 23.05 -15.57 15.30
CA THR A 265 24.06 -15.21 16.30
C THR A 265 24.67 -13.89 15.86
N HIS A 266 24.28 -12.80 16.53
CA HIS A 266 24.83 -11.48 16.23
C HIS A 266 26.35 -11.54 16.44
N LEU A 267 27.12 -11.51 15.35
CA LEU A 267 28.57 -11.38 15.38
C LEU A 267 28.90 -10.01 15.99
N GLY A 268 29.24 -10.02 17.28
CA GLY A 268 30.00 -8.99 17.98
C GLY A 268 29.48 -7.56 17.88
N LYS A 269 28.69 -7.14 18.88
CA LYS A 269 28.86 -5.84 19.53
C LYS A 269 28.18 -5.88 20.90
N SER A 270 28.99 -5.81 21.96
CA SER A 270 28.50 -5.36 23.26
C SER A 270 28.27 -3.86 23.18
N THR A 271 27.06 -3.40 23.51
CA THR A 271 26.72 -2.20 24.29
C THR A 271 25.22 -2.19 24.43
#